data_AF-A0A6A4ZYU9-F1
#
_entry.id   AF-A0A6A4ZYU9-F1
#
_cell.length_a   1.000
_cell.length_b   1.000
_cell.length_c   1.000
_cell.angle_alpha   90.00
_cell.angle_beta   90.00
_cell.angle_gamma   90.00
#
_symmetry.space_group_name_H-M   'P 1'
#
loop_
_entity.id
_entity.type
_entity.pdbx_description
1 polymer ?
#
loop_
_entity_poly.entity_id
_entity_poly.type
_entity_poly.pdbx_seq_one_letter_code
_entity_poly.pdbx_strand_id
1 'polypeptide(L)'
;MKPSTIILLGLAAMTTSVEAHGRMLTPPHRGYMYTLPQFSFFPSNYDDDGLSAGGIGSTKKGLHGICGDRYSAATPRPHETGGKYGLFPKYGAKAIGGCYAPGAIMDIKYQITANHKGYFEFGLCKLNGKNDAETEACFQTLSQPDGQKQWFLPA
;
A
#
# COMPACT_ATOMS: atom_id res chain seq x y z
N MET A 1 -28.36 42.42 -41.37
CA MET A 1 -28.02 42.17 -39.95
C MET A 1 -28.29 40.70 -39.65
N LYS A 2 -27.26 39.88 -39.45
CA LYS A 2 -27.40 38.47 -39.03
C LYS A 2 -26.59 38.28 -37.75
N PRO A 3 -27.15 37.68 -36.69
CA PRO A 3 -26.46 37.56 -35.42
C PRO A 3 -25.36 36.51 -35.53
N SER A 4 -24.15 36.85 -35.09
CA SER A 4 -23.08 35.88 -34.88
C SER A 4 -23.31 35.16 -33.57
N THR A 5 -23.62 33.87 -33.64
CA THR A 5 -23.68 32.99 -32.47
C THR A 5 -22.24 32.69 -32.04
N ILE A 6 -21.81 33.26 -30.91
CA ILE A 6 -20.53 32.90 -30.28
C ILE A 6 -20.70 31.52 -29.64
N ILE A 7 -20.03 30.52 -30.20
CA ILE A 7 -19.92 29.19 -29.60
C ILE A 7 -18.79 29.26 -28.56
N LEU A 8 -19.16 29.32 -27.28
CA LEU A 8 -18.22 29.22 -26.17
C LEU A 8 -17.82 27.74 -26.02
N LEU A 9 -16.68 27.35 -26.61
CA LEU A 9 -16.09 26.03 -26.42
C LEU A 9 -15.52 25.96 -24.99
N GLY A 10 -16.29 25.42 -24.04
CA GLY A 10 -15.83 25.17 -22.69
C GLY A 10 -14.73 24.10 -22.70
N LEU A 11 -13.49 24.48 -22.40
CA LEU A 11 -12.38 23.55 -22.22
C LEU A 11 -12.61 22.80 -20.91
N ALA A 12 -13.22 21.61 -20.99
CA ALA A 12 -13.33 20.71 -19.84
C ALA A 12 -11.90 20.25 -19.46
N ALA A 13 -11.34 20.85 -18.42
CA ALA A 13 -10.09 20.39 -17.83
C ALA A 13 -10.33 18.99 -17.24
N MET A 14 -9.95 17.96 -18.00
CA MET A 14 -9.84 16.59 -17.50
C MET A 14 -8.74 16.58 -16.45
N THR A 15 -9.09 16.73 -15.18
CA THR A 15 -8.17 16.44 -14.08
C THR A 15 -7.97 14.93 -14.07
N THR A 16 -6.90 14.45 -14.68
CA THR A 16 -6.52 13.04 -14.56
C THR A 16 -6.06 12.82 -13.12
N SER A 17 -6.87 12.15 -12.33
CA SER A 17 -6.42 11.57 -11.07
C SER A 17 -5.43 10.46 -11.42
N VAL A 18 -4.16 10.71 -11.15
CA VAL A 18 -3.10 9.74 -11.35
C VAL A 18 -3.07 8.86 -10.10
N GLU A 19 -3.67 7.68 -10.18
CA GLU A 19 -3.75 6.71 -9.09
C GLU A 19 -2.74 5.60 -9.39
N ALA A 20 -1.68 5.50 -8.57
CA ALA A 20 -0.73 4.41 -8.69
C ALA A 20 -1.31 3.13 -8.13
N HIS A 21 -1.25 2.07 -8.94
CA HIS A 21 -1.74 0.77 -8.54
C HIS A 21 -0.61 -0.25 -8.59
N GLY A 22 -0.45 -0.92 -7.46
CA GLY A 22 0.47 -2.03 -7.31
C GLY A 22 0.27 -2.71 -5.97
N ARG A 23 0.67 -3.98 -5.91
CA ARG A 23 0.49 -4.84 -4.73
C ARG A 23 1.76 -5.62 -4.46
N MET A 24 2.09 -5.79 -3.18
CA MET A 24 3.22 -6.62 -2.74
C MET A 24 2.81 -8.08 -2.70
N LEU A 25 3.32 -8.89 -3.64
CA LEU A 25 3.01 -10.30 -3.75
C LEU A 25 3.80 -11.16 -2.76
N THR A 26 5.05 -10.78 -2.47
CA THR A 26 5.95 -11.56 -1.60
C THR A 26 6.81 -10.66 -0.72
N PRO A 27 6.81 -10.86 0.61
CA PRO A 27 5.69 -11.49 1.35
C PRO A 27 4.35 -10.82 1.00
N PRO A 28 3.24 -11.56 0.95
CA PRO A 28 1.95 -11.01 0.53
C PRO A 28 1.48 -9.94 1.53
N HIS A 29 1.16 -8.74 1.05
CA HIS A 29 0.56 -7.72 1.92
C HIS A 29 -0.85 -8.12 2.36
N ARG A 30 -1.30 -7.55 3.48
CA ARG A 30 -2.55 -7.88 4.18
C ARG A 30 -3.79 -7.87 3.29
N GLY A 31 -3.85 -6.94 2.32
CA GLY A 31 -4.96 -6.81 1.37
C GLY A 31 -4.98 -7.89 0.29
N TYR A 32 -3.83 -8.40 -0.12
CA TYR A 32 -3.71 -9.44 -1.18
C TYR A 32 -3.87 -10.86 -0.65
N MET A 33 -3.68 -11.08 0.67
CA MET A 33 -3.64 -12.43 1.26
C MET A 33 -4.87 -13.29 0.90
N TYR A 34 -6.09 -12.73 0.82
CA TYR A 34 -7.31 -13.49 0.50
C TYR A 34 -7.26 -14.23 -0.86
N THR A 35 -6.40 -13.79 -1.79
CA THR A 35 -6.24 -14.42 -3.11
C THR A 35 -5.47 -15.75 -3.03
N LEU A 36 -4.79 -16.00 -1.92
CA LEU A 36 -3.93 -17.17 -1.73
C LEU A 36 -4.71 -18.28 -0.99
N PRO A 37 -4.69 -19.54 -1.48
CA PRO A 37 -5.51 -20.63 -0.92
C PRO A 37 -5.36 -20.83 0.60
N GLN A 38 -4.15 -20.68 1.12
CA GLN A 38 -3.83 -20.83 2.55
C GLN A 38 -4.40 -19.73 3.44
N PHE A 39 -4.83 -18.61 2.86
CA PHE A 39 -5.40 -17.46 3.57
C PHE A 39 -6.85 -17.20 3.15
N SER A 40 -7.57 -18.22 2.69
CA SER A 40 -9.00 -18.14 2.32
C SER A 40 -9.94 -17.62 3.43
N PHE A 41 -9.45 -17.50 4.66
CA PHE A 41 -10.14 -16.89 5.80
C PHE A 41 -9.93 -15.36 5.93
N PHE A 42 -9.10 -14.75 5.07
CA PHE A 42 -8.99 -13.30 4.94
C PHE A 42 -10.20 -12.76 4.16
N PRO A 43 -10.79 -11.62 4.58
CA PRO A 43 -11.84 -10.98 3.80
C PRO A 43 -11.33 -10.53 2.44
N SER A 44 -12.16 -10.64 1.41
CA SER A 44 -11.84 -10.12 0.08
C SER A 44 -11.53 -8.62 0.13
N ASN A 45 -10.46 -8.22 -0.55
CA ASN A 45 -10.16 -6.85 -0.90
C ASN A 45 -9.93 -6.75 -2.41
N TYR A 46 -10.97 -6.38 -3.16
CA TYR A 46 -10.87 -6.31 -4.63
C TYR A 46 -10.05 -5.12 -5.14
N ASP A 47 -9.65 -4.21 -4.25
CA ASP A 47 -8.84 -3.03 -4.52
C ASP A 47 -7.52 -3.10 -3.73
N ASP A 48 -6.95 -4.30 -3.64
CA ASP A 48 -5.71 -4.57 -2.91
C ASP A 48 -4.47 -3.97 -3.59
N ASP A 49 -4.53 -3.56 -4.85
CA ASP A 49 -3.51 -2.74 -5.49
C ASP A 49 -3.73 -1.23 -5.38
N GLY A 50 -4.84 -0.76 -4.80
CA GLY A 50 -5.21 0.65 -4.70
C GLY A 50 -4.78 1.37 -3.42
N LEU A 51 -3.75 0.88 -2.70
CA LEU A 51 -3.34 1.42 -1.39
C LEU A 51 -2.48 2.69 -1.49
N SER A 52 -3.07 3.76 -2.01
CA SER A 52 -2.44 5.05 -2.31
C SER A 52 -2.58 6.12 -1.22
N ALA A 53 -2.90 5.72 0.01
CA ALA A 53 -3.26 6.62 1.11
C ALA A 53 -4.48 7.53 0.82
N GLY A 54 -5.39 7.05 -0.02
CA GLY A 54 -6.60 7.78 -0.42
C GLY A 54 -6.37 8.78 -1.55
N GLY A 55 -5.34 8.55 -2.37
CA GLY A 55 -5.02 9.30 -3.58
C GLY A 55 -4.34 10.64 -3.34
N ILE A 56 -3.89 11.25 -4.44
CA ILE A 56 -3.11 12.51 -4.45
C ILE A 56 -3.82 13.67 -3.73
N GLY A 57 -5.15 13.66 -3.68
CA GLY A 57 -5.95 14.63 -2.93
C GLY A 57 -5.77 14.52 -1.42
N SER A 58 -5.67 13.29 -0.90
CA SER A 58 -5.51 13.01 0.53
C SER A 58 -4.09 13.23 1.01
N THR A 59 -3.09 12.97 0.15
CA THR A 59 -1.67 13.03 0.50
C THR A 59 -1.01 14.40 0.30
N LYS A 60 -1.76 15.44 -0.13
CA LYS A 60 -1.22 16.80 -0.38
C LYS A 60 -0.43 17.41 0.78
N LYS A 61 -0.71 17.00 2.01
CA LYS A 61 -0.04 17.47 3.24
C LYS A 61 1.04 16.49 3.75
N GLY A 62 1.41 15.49 2.96
CA GLY A 62 2.34 14.42 3.35
C GLY A 62 1.76 13.41 4.33
N LEU A 63 0.43 13.41 4.55
CA LEU A 63 -0.23 12.52 5.50
C LEU A 63 -0.66 11.22 4.81
N HIS A 64 -0.34 10.09 5.43
CA HIS A 64 -0.75 8.75 4.97
C HIS A 64 -1.03 7.83 6.17
N GLY A 65 -1.89 6.82 5.98
CA GLY A 65 -2.00 5.73 6.93
C GLY A 65 -0.78 4.82 6.86
N ILE A 66 -0.50 4.09 7.94
CA ILE A 66 0.74 3.32 8.08
C ILE A 66 0.82 2.16 7.09
N CYS A 67 -0.34 1.60 6.73
CA CYS A 67 -0.44 0.46 5.82
C CYS A 67 -1.10 0.83 4.48
N GLY A 68 -0.95 2.08 4.03
CA GLY A 68 -1.46 2.55 2.73
C GLY A 68 -2.94 2.97 2.71
N ASP A 69 -3.63 2.86 3.84
CA ASP A 69 -4.97 3.42 4.02
C ASP A 69 -4.95 4.95 4.06
N ARG A 70 -6.11 5.59 3.83
CA ARG A 70 -6.26 7.04 3.98
C ARG A 70 -6.00 7.48 5.43
N TYR A 71 -5.19 8.52 5.61
CA TYR A 71 -4.84 9.02 6.95
C TYR A 71 -6.06 9.38 7.81
N SER A 72 -7.13 9.95 7.25
CA SER A 72 -8.32 10.34 8.01
C SER A 72 -9.27 9.18 8.37
N ALA A 73 -8.98 7.95 7.96
CA ALA A 73 -9.78 6.79 8.34
C ALA A 73 -9.66 6.51 9.84
N ALA A 74 -10.73 5.95 10.43
CA ALA A 74 -10.73 5.55 11.84
C ALA A 74 -9.66 4.49 12.11
N THR A 75 -8.99 4.58 13.27
CA THR A 75 -7.98 3.62 13.70
C THR A 75 -8.59 2.50 14.56
N PRO A 76 -8.10 1.24 14.45
CA PRO A 76 -7.14 0.79 13.46
C PRO A 76 -7.74 0.85 12.05
N ARG A 77 -6.97 1.39 11.09
CA ARG A 77 -7.39 1.47 9.69
C ARG A 77 -7.51 0.05 9.10
N PRO A 78 -8.23 -0.15 7.98
CA PRO A 78 -8.49 -1.49 7.47
C PRO A 78 -7.27 -2.41 7.36
N HIS A 79 -6.13 -1.88 6.92
CA HIS A 79 -4.91 -2.66 6.75
C HIS A 79 -3.99 -2.61 7.97
N GLU A 80 -4.29 -1.85 9.02
CA GLU A 80 -3.47 -1.81 10.25
C GLU A 80 -3.77 -2.99 11.17
N THR A 81 -2.87 -3.28 12.12
CA THR A 81 -3.06 -4.38 13.09
C THR A 81 -4.38 -4.22 13.87
N GLY A 82 -5.21 -5.26 13.83
CA GLY A 82 -6.57 -5.24 14.41
C GLY A 82 -7.65 -4.70 13.47
N GLY A 83 -7.27 -4.14 12.32
CA GLY A 83 -8.18 -3.75 11.25
C GLY A 83 -8.78 -4.94 10.49
N LYS A 84 -9.62 -4.65 9.50
CA LYS A 84 -10.32 -5.65 8.67
C LYS A 84 -9.38 -6.68 8.04
N TYR A 85 -8.18 -6.27 7.64
CA TYR A 85 -7.17 -7.10 6.98
C TYR A 85 -5.93 -7.34 7.87
N GLY A 86 -5.73 -6.59 8.96
CA GLY A 86 -4.66 -6.80 9.93
C GLY A 86 -5.00 -7.89 10.96
N LEU A 87 -5.08 -9.13 10.50
CA LEU A 87 -5.74 -10.22 11.26
C LEU A 87 -4.82 -11.02 12.20
N PHE A 88 -3.57 -10.60 12.43
CA PHE A 88 -2.68 -11.26 13.40
C PHE A 88 -3.29 -11.35 14.81
N PRO A 89 -3.95 -10.31 15.36
CA PRO A 89 -4.64 -10.42 16.66
C PRO A 89 -5.76 -11.47 16.67
N LYS A 90 -6.31 -11.84 15.50
CA LYS A 90 -7.37 -12.85 15.42
C LYS A 90 -6.82 -14.26 15.22
N TYR A 91 -5.90 -14.44 14.28
CA TYR A 91 -5.46 -15.76 13.81
C TYR A 91 -4.01 -16.12 14.18
N GLY A 92 -3.25 -15.19 14.78
CA GLY A 92 -1.87 -15.40 15.19
C GLY A 92 -0.97 -15.85 14.04
N ALA A 93 -0.15 -16.88 14.28
CA ALA A 93 0.79 -17.42 13.30
C ALA A 93 0.14 -17.84 11.96
N LYS A 94 -1.16 -18.17 11.95
CA LYS A 94 -1.87 -18.49 10.70
C LYS A 94 -1.98 -17.28 9.76
N ALA A 95 -1.88 -16.05 10.26
CA ALA A 95 -1.91 -14.82 9.48
C ALA A 95 -0.51 -14.32 9.06
N ILE A 96 0.53 -15.14 9.21
CA ILE A 96 1.90 -14.78 8.79
C ILE A 96 2.09 -15.09 7.30
N GLY A 97 2.43 -14.05 6.52
CA GLY A 97 2.64 -14.14 5.07
C GLY A 97 4.01 -14.71 4.66
N GLY A 98 4.99 -14.73 5.55
CA GLY A 98 6.33 -15.24 5.27
C GLY A 98 7.18 -15.34 6.54
N CYS A 99 8.11 -16.31 6.54
CA CYS A 99 9.04 -16.56 7.64
C CYS A 99 10.47 -16.44 7.12
N TYR A 100 11.31 -15.69 7.83
CA TYR A 100 12.68 -15.39 7.43
C TYR A 100 13.62 -15.57 8.62
N ALA A 101 14.84 -16.06 8.36
CA ALA A 101 15.87 -16.12 9.38
C ALA A 101 16.43 -14.70 9.65
N PRO A 102 16.87 -14.41 10.88
CA PRO A 102 17.57 -13.15 11.16
C PRO A 102 18.76 -12.95 10.23
N GLY A 103 18.86 -11.77 9.60
CA GLY A 103 19.93 -11.44 8.66
C GLY A 103 19.81 -12.04 7.25
N ALA A 104 18.74 -12.79 6.96
CA ALA A 104 18.52 -13.34 5.62
C ALA A 104 18.23 -12.23 4.60
N ILE A 105 18.72 -12.42 3.37
CA ILE A 105 18.28 -11.65 2.21
C ILE A 105 16.87 -12.11 1.84
N MET A 106 15.97 -11.15 1.62
CA MET A 106 14.56 -11.40 1.31
C MET A 106 14.25 -11.00 -0.12
N ASP A 107 13.72 -11.94 -0.90
CA ASP A 107 13.13 -11.60 -2.19
C ASP A 107 11.78 -10.90 -1.97
N ILE A 108 11.70 -9.67 -2.44
CA ILE A 108 10.48 -8.88 -2.41
C ILE A 108 9.91 -8.78 -3.83
N LYS A 109 8.64 -9.17 -4.00
CA LYS A 109 7.97 -9.14 -5.30
C LYS A 109 6.80 -8.18 -5.28
N TYR A 110 6.78 -7.24 -6.22
CA TYR A 110 5.65 -6.35 -6.48
C TYR A 110 5.06 -6.64 -7.86
N GLN A 111 3.74 -6.58 -7.92
CA GLN A 111 3.02 -6.46 -9.19
C GLN A 111 2.58 -5.02 -9.35
N ILE A 112 2.95 -4.41 -10.47
CA ILE A 112 2.54 -3.06 -10.85
C ILE A 112 1.43 -3.21 -11.87
N THR A 113 0.24 -2.71 -11.55
CA THR A 113 -0.93 -2.76 -12.43
C THR A 113 -1.16 -1.42 -13.14
N ALA A 114 -0.65 -0.32 -12.57
CA ALA A 114 -0.50 0.96 -13.24
C ALA A 114 0.86 1.57 -12.90
N ASN A 115 1.75 1.68 -13.90
CA ASN A 115 3.13 2.16 -13.69
C ASN A 115 3.21 3.69 -13.72
N HIS A 116 3.64 4.28 -12.62
CA HIS A 116 3.85 5.73 -12.46
C HIS A 116 5.31 6.11 -12.21
N LYS A 117 6.23 5.20 -12.53
CA LYS A 117 7.68 5.34 -12.27
C LYS A 117 7.96 5.51 -10.77
N GLY A 118 9.17 5.96 -10.43
CA GLY A 118 9.60 6.16 -9.04
C GLY A 118 10.39 4.98 -8.51
N TYR A 119 10.29 4.76 -7.20
CA TYR A 119 11.07 3.76 -6.49
C TYR A 119 10.29 3.21 -5.30
N PHE A 120 10.74 2.08 -4.77
CA PHE A 120 10.31 1.52 -3.51
C PHE A 120 11.37 1.70 -2.44
N GLU A 121 10.91 1.89 -1.21
CA GLU A 121 11.70 1.79 0.01
C GLU A 121 11.04 0.75 0.93
N PHE A 122 11.85 0.07 1.73
CA PHE A 122 11.37 -1.00 2.61
C PHE A 122 11.71 -0.70 4.05
N GLY A 123 10.78 -0.98 4.95
CA GLY A 123 10.95 -0.83 6.39
C GLY A 123 10.49 -2.07 7.13
N LEU A 124 11.13 -2.37 8.25
CA LEU A 124 10.71 -3.43 9.17
C LEU A 124 10.42 -2.86 10.55
N CYS A 125 9.21 -3.11 11.05
CA CYS A 125 8.81 -2.79 12.40
C CYS A 125 8.70 -4.07 13.23
N LYS A 126 9.39 -4.12 14.37
CA LYS A 126 9.33 -5.27 15.29
C LYS A 126 8.16 -5.10 16.26
N LEU A 127 7.14 -5.93 16.10
CA LEU A 127 6.03 -6.08 17.05
C LEU A 127 6.30 -7.32 17.94
N ASN A 128 6.06 -7.21 19.26
CA ASN A 128 6.37 -8.28 20.22
C ASN A 128 5.11 -8.97 20.74
N GLY A 129 4.01 -8.23 20.84
CA GLY A 129 2.73 -8.66 21.36
C GLY A 129 1.70 -8.92 20.28
N LYS A 130 0.69 -9.72 20.66
CA LYS A 130 -0.45 -10.08 19.80
C LYS A 130 -1.27 -8.87 19.34
N ASN A 131 -1.34 -7.82 20.16
CA ASN A 131 -2.16 -6.64 19.94
C ASN A 131 -1.31 -5.37 19.75
N ASP A 132 0.01 -5.51 19.54
CA ASP A 132 0.87 -4.37 19.30
C ASP A 132 0.45 -3.71 17.97
N ALA A 133 0.41 -2.38 17.97
CA ALA A 133 0.15 -1.61 16.77
C ALA A 133 1.46 -1.04 16.21
N GLU A 134 1.64 -1.16 14.90
CA GLU A 134 2.68 -0.42 14.20
C GLU A 134 2.50 1.09 14.35
N THR A 135 3.64 1.80 14.32
CA THR A 135 3.71 3.28 14.26
C THR A 135 4.75 3.65 13.20
N GLU A 136 4.65 4.81 12.58
CA GLU A 136 5.67 5.25 11.61
C GLU A 136 7.09 5.21 12.22
N ALA A 137 7.23 5.59 13.49
CA ALA A 137 8.51 5.61 14.19
C ALA A 137 9.12 4.22 14.46
N CYS A 138 8.35 3.13 14.37
CA CYS A 138 8.90 1.79 14.63
C CYS A 138 9.59 1.17 13.42
N PHE A 139 9.35 1.68 12.21
CA PHE A 139 9.95 1.15 11.01
C PHE A 139 11.43 1.52 10.92
N GLN A 140 12.27 0.49 10.84
CA GLN A 140 13.68 0.62 10.52
C GLN A 140 13.87 0.38 9.03
N THR A 141 14.55 1.29 8.34
CA THR A 141 14.83 1.16 6.91
C THR A 141 15.67 -0.08 6.62
N LEU A 142 15.25 -0.85 5.63
CA LEU A 142 16.02 -1.94 5.06
C LEU A 142 16.79 -1.45 3.83
N SER A 143 17.97 -2.03 3.62
CA SER A 143 18.78 -1.80 2.43
C SER A 143 18.79 -3.03 1.53
N GLN A 144 18.96 -2.79 0.23
CA GLN A 144 19.30 -3.82 -0.74
C GLN A 144 20.67 -4.45 -0.44
N PRO A 145 20.99 -5.63 -1.01
CA PRO A 145 22.29 -6.27 -0.83
C PRO A 145 23.49 -5.42 -1.26
N ASP A 146 23.28 -4.48 -2.20
CA ASP A 146 24.30 -3.52 -2.65
C ASP A 146 24.41 -2.26 -1.76
N GLY A 147 23.63 -2.20 -0.68
CA GLY A 147 23.56 -1.09 0.28
C GLY A 147 22.55 0.01 -0.06
N GLN A 148 21.95 0.00 -1.26
CA GLN A 148 21.01 1.04 -1.68
C GLN A 148 19.67 0.92 -0.97
N LYS A 149 19.09 2.07 -0.59
CA LYS A 149 17.78 2.12 0.10
C LYS A 149 16.60 2.16 -0.86
N GLN A 150 16.82 2.70 -2.06
CA GLN A 150 15.80 2.91 -3.07
C GLN A 150 15.95 1.88 -4.17
N TRP A 151 14.89 1.11 -4.43
CA TRP A 151 14.80 0.24 -5.59
C TRP A 151 13.98 0.95 -6.67
N PHE A 152 14.64 1.37 -7.75
CA PHE A 152 13.97 2.09 -8.83
C PHE A 152 13.18 1.14 -9.71
N LEU A 153 11.94 1.53 -10.04
CA LEU A 153 11.14 0.79 -11.01
C LEU A 153 11.88 0.74 -12.36
N PRO A 154 12.14 -0.45 -12.92
CA PRO A 154 12.72 -0.60 -14.24
C PRO A 154 11.88 0.14 -15.29
N ALA A 155 12.57 0.72 -16.27
CA ALA A 155 11.97 1.44 -17.39
C ALA A 155 11.19 0.51 -18.32
#